data_AF-A0A1U7CU16-F1
#
_entry.id   AF-A0A1U7CU16-F1
#
_cell.length_a   1.000
_cell.length_b   1.000
_cell.length_c   1.000
_cell.angle_alpha   90.00
_cell.angle_beta   90.00
_cell.angle_gamma   90.00
#
_symmetry.space_group_name_H-M   'P 1'
#
loop_
_entity.id
_entity.type
_entity.pdbx_description
1 polymer ?
#
loop_
_entity_poly.entity_id
_entity_poly.type
_entity_poly.pdbx_seq_one_letter_code
_entity_poly.pdbx_strand_id
1 'polypeptide(L)'
;MSESLKNLAASTGVDAGTIEKVLGGVLSFLKTRVNPETYETIEAKIPEAQRIVSGFTEAEAEGSDGGLLGKVSDLAGKLLGGESGGATDLLGKLIKLGVPIGSITAILPKLFQFLSAHLPADVLKQIAAALPAIPGVDPAALLAAPDDTVDFPAPAVELPNAGD
;
A
#
# COMPACT_ATOMS: atom_id res chain seq x y z
N MET A 1 -7.39 -3.94 -16.96
CA MET A 1 -6.06 -4.19 -16.40
C MET A 1 -4.99 -3.60 -17.29
N SER A 2 -4.42 -2.49 -16.82
CA SER A 2 -3.44 -1.66 -17.50
C SER A 2 -2.07 -2.36 -17.58
N GLU A 3 -1.31 -2.09 -18.64
CA GLU A 3 0.05 -2.59 -18.78
C GLU A 3 0.96 -2.17 -17.61
N SER A 4 0.74 -0.97 -17.07
CA SER A 4 1.50 -0.46 -15.91
C SER A 4 1.36 -1.34 -14.67
N LEU A 5 0.15 -1.84 -14.38
CA LEU A 5 -0.10 -2.72 -13.24
C LEU A 5 0.48 -4.11 -13.45
N LYS A 6 0.41 -4.64 -14.69
CA LYS A 6 1.07 -5.89 -15.05
C LYS A 6 2.59 -5.79 -14.91
N ASN A 7 3.16 -4.66 -15.28
CA ASN A 7 4.59 -4.43 -15.15
C ASN A 7 5.02 -4.26 -13.68
N LEU A 8 4.15 -3.65 -12.85
CA LEU A 8 4.32 -3.56 -11.41
C LEU A 8 4.28 -4.95 -10.75
N ALA A 9 3.35 -5.80 -11.18
CA ALA A 9 3.18 -7.18 -10.72
C ALA A 9 4.43 -8.02 -11.06
N ALA A 10 4.87 -7.93 -12.31
CA ALA A 10 6.10 -8.57 -12.75
C ALA A 10 7.34 -8.08 -11.99
N SER A 11 7.44 -6.77 -11.72
CA SER A 11 8.60 -6.17 -11.02
C SER A 11 8.65 -6.48 -9.53
N THR A 12 7.51 -6.72 -8.89
CA THR A 12 7.42 -7.02 -7.45
C THR A 12 7.35 -8.52 -7.16
N GLY A 13 7.14 -9.35 -8.18
CA GLY A 13 6.89 -10.79 -8.02
C GLY A 13 5.52 -11.07 -7.38
N VAL A 14 4.62 -10.09 -7.37
CA VAL A 14 3.30 -10.18 -6.76
C VAL A 14 2.23 -10.29 -7.84
N ASP A 15 1.17 -11.06 -7.57
CA ASP A 15 0.06 -11.21 -8.50
C ASP A 15 -0.66 -9.89 -8.76
N ALA A 16 -1.12 -9.69 -10.00
CA ALA A 16 -1.79 -8.46 -10.42
C ALA A 16 -3.07 -8.18 -9.61
N GLY A 17 -3.82 -9.20 -9.19
CA GLY A 17 -4.99 -9.03 -8.33
C GLY A 17 -4.62 -8.53 -6.93
N THR A 18 -3.43 -8.88 -6.43
CA THR A 18 -2.91 -8.34 -5.16
C THR A 18 -2.51 -6.87 -5.30
N ILE A 19 -1.91 -6.48 -6.43
CA ILE A 19 -1.62 -5.06 -6.70
C ILE A 19 -2.89 -4.25 -6.81
N GLU A 20 -3.92 -4.75 -7.51
CA GLU A 20 -5.21 -4.07 -7.60
C GLU A 20 -5.85 -3.88 -6.22
N LYS A 21 -5.78 -4.89 -5.34
CA LYS A 21 -6.25 -4.77 -3.96
C LYS A 21 -5.49 -3.69 -3.20
N VAL A 22 -4.16 -3.68 -3.28
CA VAL A 22 -3.32 -2.67 -2.61
C VAL A 22 -3.63 -1.27 -3.13
N LEU A 23 -3.67 -1.10 -4.45
CA LEU A 23 -3.98 0.19 -5.07
C LEU A 23 -5.40 0.66 -4.75
N GLY A 24 -6.39 -0.24 -4.82
CA GLY A 24 -7.78 0.06 -4.49
C GLY A 24 -7.96 0.45 -3.03
N GLY A 25 -7.25 -0.23 -2.11
CA GLY A 25 -7.24 0.13 -0.70
C GLY A 25 -6.62 1.50 -0.44
N VAL A 26 -5.49 1.81 -1.08
CA VAL A 26 -4.83 3.11 -0.97
C VAL A 26 -5.72 4.22 -1.55
N LEU A 27 -6.30 4.03 -2.74
CA LEU A 27 -7.17 5.02 -3.36
C LEU A 27 -8.48 5.22 -2.58
N SER A 28 -9.11 4.13 -2.11
CA SER A 28 -10.31 4.19 -1.27
C SER A 28 -10.02 4.94 0.04
N PHE A 29 -8.87 4.69 0.65
CA PHE A 29 -8.45 5.42 1.85
C PHE A 29 -8.19 6.90 1.55
N LEU A 30 -7.48 7.22 0.46
CA LEU A 30 -7.23 8.59 0.04
C LEU A 30 -8.52 9.36 -0.21
N LYS A 31 -9.53 8.75 -0.83
CA LYS A 31 -10.86 9.34 -1.02
C LYS A 31 -11.48 9.87 0.28
N THR A 32 -11.19 9.23 1.42
CA THR A 32 -11.69 9.64 2.74
C THR A 32 -10.81 10.67 3.45
N ARG A 33 -9.59 10.90 2.97
CA ARG A 33 -8.57 11.73 3.63
C ARG A 33 -8.20 13.00 2.87
N VAL A 34 -8.27 12.98 1.55
CA VAL A 34 -8.01 14.14 0.70
C VAL A 34 -9.31 14.82 0.29
N ASN A 35 -9.22 16.08 -0.10
CA ASN A 35 -10.38 16.82 -0.60
C ASN A 35 -10.90 16.20 -1.91
N PRO A 36 -12.20 16.29 -2.19
CA PRO A 36 -12.80 15.70 -3.39
C PRO A 36 -12.14 16.20 -4.68
N GLU A 37 -11.76 17.48 -4.77
CA GLU A 37 -11.06 18.05 -5.93
C GLU A 37 -9.68 17.38 -6.19
N THR A 38 -8.94 17.12 -5.11
CA THR A 38 -7.66 16.41 -5.18
C THR A 38 -7.89 14.97 -5.63
N TYR A 39 -8.91 14.32 -5.09
CA TYR A 39 -9.26 12.95 -5.45
C TYR A 39 -9.71 12.82 -6.91
N GLU A 40 -10.50 13.76 -7.43
CA GLU A 40 -10.87 13.80 -8.84
C GLU A 40 -9.66 13.96 -9.76
N THR A 41 -8.66 14.76 -9.34
CA THR A 41 -7.40 14.87 -10.07
C THR A 41 -6.63 13.55 -10.09
N ILE A 42 -6.64 12.81 -8.97
CA ILE A 42 -6.04 11.48 -8.88
C ILE A 42 -6.76 10.50 -9.81
N GLU A 43 -8.10 10.45 -9.77
CA GLU A 43 -8.90 9.57 -10.63
C GLU A 43 -8.75 9.90 -12.11
N ALA A 44 -8.61 11.19 -12.46
CA ALA A 44 -8.40 11.63 -13.84
C ALA A 44 -7.01 11.26 -14.37
N LYS A 45 -6.00 11.16 -13.50
CA LYS A 45 -4.61 10.87 -13.86
C LYS A 45 -4.24 9.40 -13.76
N ILE A 46 -4.92 8.64 -12.91
CA ILE A 46 -4.68 7.21 -12.74
C ILE A 46 -5.70 6.45 -13.59
N PRO A 47 -5.26 5.82 -14.70
CA PRO A 47 -6.14 5.00 -15.51
C PRO A 47 -6.67 3.82 -14.68
N GLU A 48 -7.97 3.54 -14.83
CA GLU A 48 -8.70 2.51 -14.08
C GLU A 48 -8.85 2.76 -12.56
N ALA A 49 -8.50 3.93 -12.02
CA ALA A 49 -8.66 4.25 -10.59
C ALA A 49 -10.07 3.93 -10.06
N GLN A 50 -11.11 4.43 -10.75
CA GLN A 50 -12.50 4.15 -10.39
C GLN A 50 -12.81 2.65 -10.37
N ARG A 51 -12.39 1.93 -11.42
CA ARG A 51 -12.63 0.48 -11.55
C ARG A 51 -11.97 -0.30 -10.42
N ILE A 52 -10.74 0.06 -10.07
CA ILE A 52 -9.96 -0.61 -9.04
C ILE A 52 -10.53 -0.33 -7.65
N VAL A 53 -10.93 0.91 -7.37
CA VAL A 53 -11.58 1.28 -6.10
C VAL A 53 -12.93 0.59 -5.95
N SER A 54 -13.74 0.55 -7.01
CA SER A 54 -15.00 -0.19 -7.03
C SER A 54 -14.78 -1.68 -6.76
N GLY A 55 -13.86 -2.32 -7.51
CA GLY A 55 -13.53 -3.72 -7.31
C GLY A 55 -12.97 -4.02 -5.91
N PHE A 56 -12.21 -3.12 -5.32
CA PHE A 56 -11.75 -3.24 -3.93
C PHE A 56 -12.91 -3.13 -2.94
N THR A 57 -13.81 -2.16 -3.12
CA THR A 57 -14.95 -1.94 -2.23
C THR A 57 -15.94 -3.10 -2.31
N GLU A 58 -16.16 -3.64 -3.50
CA GLU A 58 -16.93 -4.86 -3.74
C GLU A 58 -16.27 -6.06 -3.07
N ALA A 59 -14.96 -6.26 -3.24
CA ALA A 59 -14.24 -7.36 -2.59
C ALA A 59 -14.19 -7.23 -1.05
N GLU A 60 -14.15 -6.01 -0.50
CA GLU A 60 -14.29 -5.76 0.95
C GLU A 60 -15.69 -6.13 1.46
N ALA A 61 -16.72 -5.80 0.68
CA ALA A 61 -18.11 -6.14 1.00
C ALA A 61 -18.33 -7.66 0.93
N GLU A 62 -17.79 -8.35 -0.07
CA GLU A 62 -17.87 -9.81 -0.22
C GLU A 62 -17.03 -10.56 0.83
N GLY A 63 -15.88 -10.01 1.24
CA GLY A 63 -15.05 -10.55 2.32
C GLY A 63 -15.62 -10.32 3.74
N SER A 64 -16.80 -9.69 3.86
CA SER A 64 -17.46 -9.40 5.13
C SER A 64 -18.51 -10.43 5.55
N ASP A 65 -18.53 -11.61 4.92
CA ASP A 65 -19.40 -12.72 5.29
C ASP A 65 -18.96 -13.38 6.62
N GLY A 66 -19.38 -12.77 7.73
CA GLY A 66 -19.87 -13.40 8.98
C GLY A 66 -18.95 -14.23 9.88
N GLY A 67 -17.89 -14.89 9.40
CA GLY A 67 -17.20 -15.95 10.17
C GLY A 67 -15.77 -15.64 10.63
N LEU A 68 -15.02 -14.85 9.87
CA LEU A 68 -13.58 -14.60 10.11
C LEU A 68 -13.32 -13.26 10.82
N LEU A 69 -14.28 -12.34 10.79
CA LEU A 69 -14.22 -11.05 11.48
C LEU A 69 -14.00 -11.19 12.99
N GLY A 70 -14.58 -12.20 13.64
CA GLY A 70 -14.35 -12.43 15.08
C GLY A 70 -12.88 -12.72 15.39
N LYS A 71 -12.21 -13.51 14.55
CA LYS A 71 -10.81 -13.92 14.79
C LYS A 71 -9.80 -12.83 14.46
N VAL A 72 -10.09 -12.00 13.45
CA VAL A 72 -9.25 -10.85 13.11
C VAL A 72 -9.49 -9.69 14.08
N SER A 73 -10.71 -9.48 14.56
CA SER A 73 -11.01 -8.51 15.62
C SER A 73 -10.36 -8.89 16.96
N ASP A 74 -10.22 -10.17 17.28
CA ASP A 74 -9.46 -10.64 18.45
C ASP A 74 -7.95 -10.39 18.31
N LEU A 75 -7.39 -10.55 17.11
CA LEU A 75 -5.98 -10.28 16.84
C LEU A 75 -5.69 -8.76 16.76
N ALA A 76 -6.62 -8.00 16.18
CA ALA A 76 -6.61 -6.55 16.22
C ALA A 76 -6.74 -6.07 17.67
N GLY A 77 -7.70 -6.54 18.45
CA GLY A 77 -7.86 -6.17 19.87
C GLY A 77 -6.63 -6.46 20.73
N LYS A 78 -5.86 -7.51 20.41
CA LYS A 78 -4.60 -7.84 21.12
C LYS A 78 -3.37 -7.06 20.66
N LEU A 79 -3.36 -6.54 19.43
CA LEU A 79 -2.24 -5.77 18.87
C LEU A 79 -2.50 -4.24 18.88
N LEU A 80 -3.76 -3.82 19.01
CA LEU A 80 -4.30 -2.47 18.82
C LEU A 80 -4.66 -1.81 20.17
N GLY A 81 -3.90 -2.11 21.21
CA GLY A 81 -3.99 -1.43 22.52
C GLY A 81 -3.40 -0.01 22.54
N GLY A 82 -2.98 0.54 21.41
CA GLY A 82 -2.36 1.87 21.33
C GLY A 82 -2.53 2.51 19.96
N GLU A 83 -3.45 3.47 19.88
CA GLU A 83 -3.35 4.70 19.09
C GLU A 83 -2.50 4.66 17.80
N SER A 84 -3.05 4.13 16.71
CA SER A 84 -2.52 4.31 15.33
C SER A 84 -3.58 3.99 14.28
N GLY A 85 -4.75 4.63 14.38
CA GLY A 85 -6.00 4.29 13.68
C GLY A 85 -6.11 4.61 12.18
N GLY A 86 -5.00 4.66 11.43
CA GLY A 86 -5.02 4.89 9.98
C GLY A 86 -4.32 3.80 9.18
N ALA A 87 -3.06 3.53 9.52
CA ALA A 87 -2.23 2.56 8.80
C ALA A 87 -2.73 1.13 9.04
N THR A 88 -3.13 0.85 10.28
CA THR A 88 -3.67 -0.45 10.69
C THR A 88 -5.03 -0.74 10.05
N ASP A 89 -5.82 0.28 9.74
CA ASP A 89 -7.11 0.10 9.07
C ASP A 89 -6.90 -0.34 7.61
N LEU A 90 -6.06 0.38 6.86
CA LEU A 90 -5.71 0.00 5.49
C LEU A 90 -5.01 -1.37 5.42
N LEU A 91 -4.02 -1.63 6.30
CA LEU A 91 -3.37 -2.93 6.40
C LEU A 91 -4.37 -4.04 6.76
N GLY A 92 -5.25 -3.80 7.72
CA GLY A 92 -6.28 -4.75 8.14
C GLY A 92 -7.21 -5.13 6.99
N LYS A 93 -7.66 -4.15 6.19
CA LYS A 93 -8.49 -4.37 5.01
C LYS A 93 -7.75 -5.19 3.94
N LEU A 94 -6.49 -4.86 3.67
CA LEU A 94 -5.67 -5.59 2.69
C LEU A 94 -5.41 -7.04 3.12
N ILE A 95 -5.06 -7.26 4.39
CA ILE A 95 -4.88 -8.60 4.95
C ILE A 95 -6.19 -9.39 4.87
N LYS A 96 -7.33 -8.76 5.16
CA LYS A 96 -8.66 -9.37 5.05
C LYS A 96 -8.99 -9.81 3.62
N LEU A 97 -8.48 -9.08 2.62
CA LEU A 97 -8.56 -9.44 1.20
C LEU A 97 -7.55 -10.52 0.76
N GLY A 98 -6.78 -11.07 1.70
CA GLY A 98 -5.78 -12.10 1.47
C GLY A 98 -4.43 -11.57 0.98
N VAL A 99 -4.15 -10.27 1.16
CA VAL A 99 -2.86 -9.68 0.77
C VAL A 99 -1.86 -9.84 1.92
N PRO A 100 -0.72 -10.51 1.71
CA PRO A 100 0.29 -10.65 2.75
C PRO A 100 1.05 -9.33 2.97
N ILE A 101 1.40 -9.05 4.23
CA ILE A 101 2.07 -7.80 4.64
C ILE A 101 3.35 -7.54 3.85
N GLY A 102 4.15 -8.58 3.59
CA GLY A 102 5.38 -8.45 2.81
C GLY A 102 5.15 -8.00 1.36
N SER A 103 4.01 -8.35 0.76
CA SER A 103 3.63 -7.83 -0.55
C SER A 103 3.22 -6.36 -0.47
N ILE A 104 2.52 -5.95 0.59
CA ILE A 104 2.13 -4.54 0.79
C ILE A 104 3.37 -3.66 0.86
N THR A 105 4.36 -4.03 1.67
CA THR A 105 5.61 -3.26 1.81
C THR A 105 6.48 -3.28 0.55
N ALA A 106 6.43 -4.35 -0.26
CA ALA A 106 7.11 -4.41 -1.55
C ALA A 106 6.39 -3.59 -2.65
N ILE A 107 5.06 -3.54 -2.63
CA ILE A 107 4.24 -2.85 -3.63
C ILE A 107 4.20 -1.34 -3.36
N LEU A 108 4.04 -0.90 -2.10
CA LEU A 108 3.87 0.51 -1.74
C LEU A 108 4.89 1.47 -2.37
N PRO A 109 6.22 1.25 -2.29
CA PRO A 109 7.20 2.16 -2.87
C PRO A 109 7.10 2.22 -4.41
N LYS A 110 6.83 1.09 -5.06
CA LYS A 110 6.65 1.00 -6.51
C LYS A 110 5.34 1.66 -6.95
N LEU A 111 4.29 1.48 -6.16
CA LEU A 111 3.01 2.14 -6.35
C LEU A 111 3.18 3.65 -6.25
N PHE A 112 3.91 4.13 -5.25
CA PHE A 112 4.15 5.57 -5.11
C PHE A 112 4.97 6.14 -6.27
N GLN A 113 5.97 5.41 -6.79
CA GLN A 113 6.65 5.80 -8.03
C GLN A 113 5.68 5.91 -9.21
N PHE A 114 4.74 4.99 -9.31
CA PHE A 114 3.71 5.04 -10.35
C PHE A 114 2.81 6.28 -10.16
N LEU A 115 2.36 6.56 -8.93
CA LEU A 115 1.61 7.77 -8.62
C LEU A 115 2.42 9.03 -8.92
N SER A 116 3.71 9.08 -8.57
CA SER A 116 4.55 10.26 -8.79
C SER A 116 4.87 10.52 -10.25
N ALA A 117 4.86 9.48 -11.09
CA ALA A 117 4.96 9.61 -12.54
C ALA A 117 3.70 10.22 -13.18
N HIS A 118 2.53 10.05 -12.55
CA HIS A 118 1.24 10.47 -13.11
C HIS A 118 0.62 11.69 -12.41
N LEU A 119 1.02 11.98 -11.18
CA LEU A 119 0.45 13.03 -10.34
C LEU A 119 1.42 14.20 -10.16
N PRO A 120 0.90 15.44 -10.10
CA PRO A 120 1.73 16.59 -9.79
C PRO A 120 2.21 16.53 -8.34
N ALA A 121 3.37 17.14 -8.07
CA ALA A 121 4.00 17.17 -6.75
C ALA A 121 3.09 17.73 -5.64
N ASP A 122 2.17 18.62 -5.99
CA ASP A 122 1.20 19.19 -5.03
C ASP A 122 0.23 18.12 -4.51
N VAL A 123 -0.31 17.30 -5.41
CA VAL A 123 -1.18 16.16 -5.07
C VAL A 123 -0.40 15.10 -4.29
N LEU A 124 0.85 14.82 -4.67
CA LEU A 124 1.70 13.88 -3.92
C LEU A 124 1.92 14.33 -2.48
N LYS A 125 2.15 15.62 -2.24
CA LYS A 125 2.28 16.16 -0.87
C LYS A 125 1.02 15.97 -0.06
N GLN A 126 -0.15 16.18 -0.67
CA GLN A 126 -1.43 15.93 0.01
C GLN A 126 -1.63 14.45 0.30
N ILE A 127 -1.27 13.56 -0.64
CA ILE A 127 -1.30 12.10 -0.44
C ILE A 127 -0.37 11.71 0.72
N ALA A 128 0.87 12.18 0.73
CA ALA A 128 1.83 11.86 1.78
C ALA A 128 1.41 12.41 3.16
N ALA A 129 0.77 13.58 3.19
CA ALA A 129 0.19 14.14 4.41
C ALA A 129 -1.07 13.39 4.88
N ALA A 130 -1.82 12.82 3.95
CA ALA A 130 -3.00 12.02 4.21
C ALA A 130 -2.67 10.57 4.60
N LEU A 131 -1.52 10.06 4.16
CA LEU A 131 -1.07 8.71 4.47
C LEU A 131 -0.51 8.64 5.90
N PRO A 132 -0.95 7.66 6.70
CA PRO A 132 -0.37 7.41 8.03
C PRO A 132 1.06 6.87 7.88
N ALA A 133 1.92 7.15 8.86
CA ALA A 133 3.27 6.56 8.89
C ALA A 133 3.15 5.03 9.01
N ILE A 134 3.52 4.30 7.95
CA ILE A 134 3.54 2.84 7.94
C ILE A 134 4.96 2.42 8.31
N PRO A 135 5.16 1.53 9.30
CA PRO A 135 6.50 1.06 9.64
C PRO A 135 7.18 0.42 8.41
N GLY A 136 8.35 0.95 8.04
CA GLY A 136 9.10 0.53 6.85
C GLY A 136 8.75 1.29 5.56
N VAL A 137 7.83 2.25 5.60
CA VAL A 137 7.49 3.13 4.47
C VAL A 137 7.45 4.57 4.94
N ASP A 138 8.53 5.30 4.63
CA ASP A 138 8.66 6.70 5.01
C ASP A 138 7.94 7.61 3.99
N PRO A 139 6.86 8.33 4.35
CA PRO A 139 6.16 9.20 3.41
C PRO A 139 7.05 10.34 2.89
N ALA A 140 8.05 10.76 3.67
CA ALA A 140 9.08 11.69 3.23
C ALA A 140 10.03 11.06 2.21
N ALA A 141 10.42 9.79 2.40
CA ALA A 141 11.24 9.05 1.43
C ALA A 141 10.47 8.73 0.13
N LEU A 142 9.14 8.63 0.20
CA LEU A 142 8.27 8.50 -0.97
C LEU A 142 8.20 9.81 -1.79
N LEU A 143 8.20 10.97 -1.11
CA LEU A 143 8.22 12.30 -1.74
C LEU A 143 9.61 12.74 -2.21
N ALA A 144 10.66 12.26 -1.55
CA ALA A 144 12.02 12.41 -2.03
C ALA A 144 12.12 11.60 -3.33
N ALA A 145 12.31 12.29 -4.45
CA ALA A 145 12.72 11.64 -5.69
C ALA A 145 13.92 10.73 -5.40
N PRO A 146 14.12 9.63 -6.16
CA PRO A 146 15.27 8.76 -5.98
C PRO A 146 16.55 9.50 -6.37
N ASP A 147 17.09 10.27 -5.43
CA ASP A 147 18.48 10.68 -5.41
C ASP A 147 19.14 9.82 -4.33
N ASP A 148 19.65 8.68 -4.79
CA ASP A 148 20.82 7.97 -4.26
C ASP A 148 20.96 7.97 -2.73
N THR A 149 20.33 7.02 -2.03
CA THR A 149 20.78 6.49 -0.71
C THR A 149 19.81 5.40 -0.22
N VAL A 150 19.66 4.35 -1.02
CA VAL A 150 19.23 3.07 -0.44
C VAL A 150 20.49 2.37 0.06
N ASP A 151 21.00 2.84 1.19
CA ASP A 151 21.89 2.06 2.04
C ASP A 151 21.02 0.96 2.66
N PHE A 152 20.80 -0.10 1.88
CA PHE A 152 20.36 -1.36 2.45
C PHE A 152 21.55 -1.85 3.28
N PRO A 153 21.45 -1.94 4.63
CA PRO A 153 22.41 -2.74 5.35
C PRO A 153 22.27 -4.16 4.80
N ALA A 154 23.32 -4.63 4.11
CA ALA A 154 23.41 -6.00 3.66
C ALA A 154 23.06 -6.93 4.84
N PRO A 155 22.23 -7.97 4.64
CA PRO A 155 22.06 -8.97 5.68
C PRO A 155 23.42 -9.61 5.92
N ALA A 156 24.04 -9.28 7.05
CA ALA A 156 25.26 -9.92 7.52
C ALA A 156 24.94 -11.38 7.87
N VAL A 157 24.93 -12.22 6.85
CA VAL A 157 24.96 -13.67 6.97
C VAL A 157 26.23 -14.12 6.28
N GLU A 158 27.32 -14.27 7.04
CA GLU A 158 28.16 -15.48 6.98
C GLU A 158 29.16 -15.51 8.16
N LEU A 159 28.86 -16.32 9.17
CA LEU A 159 29.84 -17.17 9.86
C LEU A 159 29.59 -18.56 9.26
N PRO A 160 30.60 -19.35 8.82
CA PRO A 160 31.50 -20.01 9.79
C PRO A 160 32.91 -20.46 9.28
N ASN A 161 33.79 -20.85 10.23
CA ASN A 161 34.94 -21.78 10.08
C ASN A 161 36.12 -21.35 9.16
N ALA A 162 37.37 -21.78 9.28
CA ALA A 162 38.17 -22.66 10.14
C ALA A 162 39.64 -22.19 9.95
N GLY A 163 40.52 -22.20 10.95
CA GLY A 163 41.45 -23.32 11.13
C GLY A 163 42.52 -23.42 10.03
N ASP A 164 43.66 -22.72 10.21
CA ASP A 164 45.03 -23.29 10.22
C ASP A 164 46.01 -22.18 10.70
#